data_AF-A0A952M5P8-F1
#
_entry.id   AF-A0A952M5P8-F1
#
_cell.length_a   1.000
_cell.length_b   1.000
_cell.length_c   1.000
_cell.angle_alpha   90.00
_cell.angle_beta   90.00
_cell.angle_gamma   90.00
#
_symmetry.space_group_name_H-M   'P 1'
#
loop_
_entity.id
_entity.type
_entity.pdbx_description
1 polymer ?
#
loop_
_entity_poly.entity_id
_entity_poly.type
_entity_poly.pdbx_seq_one_letter_code
_entity_poly.pdbx_strand_id
1 'polypeptide(L)'
;MSLSCTYSAIVFCMGMMACAQGESRQQAYFIVERNYENRTASEKTILLLDWKEVAKHLKSTNGIEVIDLNFGEQVPVQIADTNGDGKADKVVVELTFRSNEPVFSYVLKSTDSKFKLTTFSGQTDKRLQVNFLAGPRNTVQDWPTTIIESTRTFYPDPYAIARYAPERWNYEYGFFLTGVWQQYKRTGKKEYLTYVQQWVDRFVMDDGKLNPQQYKPLEYKLDDILPGRLLIFLYEETNDARYKTAADQLADQLIHQPKTSEGGYWHKEIYPSQMWLDGIYMADIFSMQYARAFNKPEFLNEAVAQIKLISKHTTDAATGLLYHGWDESKNKVWAHPQTGTSPEFWGRAIGWYMMALVECLYYIPDNHPERKTLIELLQNVSAAVARQQDKQSLLWYQVINKGNQPGNWIETSSSAMFIYAFAKGHRAGWLDKKYYDLAASAFNSLVRNYVKFDEAGRLYLDQTVKIGTLNPKGSKGDYEYYITTERRINDYKGLSPLLFASIEFNESVK
;
A
#
# COMPACT_ATOMS: atom_id res chain seq x y z
N MET A 1 -40.59 26.58 -2.36
CA MET A 1 -39.22 26.53 -2.89
C MET A 1 -38.67 25.13 -2.67
N SER A 2 -38.89 24.24 -3.63
CA SER A 2 -38.25 22.92 -3.67
C SER A 2 -36.92 23.05 -4.42
N LEU A 3 -35.80 22.82 -3.73
CA LEU A 3 -34.52 22.61 -4.39
C LEU A 3 -34.59 21.28 -5.13
N SER A 4 -34.83 21.33 -6.44
CA SER A 4 -34.65 20.17 -7.31
C SER A 4 -33.17 19.83 -7.37
N CYS A 5 -32.74 18.79 -6.66
CA CYS A 5 -31.49 18.11 -6.97
C CYS A 5 -31.59 17.55 -8.39
N THR A 6 -31.00 18.26 -9.35
CA THR A 6 -30.76 17.70 -10.69
C THR A 6 -29.53 16.83 -10.56
N TYR A 7 -29.72 15.52 -10.63
CA TYR A 7 -28.61 14.59 -10.78
C TYR A 7 -27.99 14.82 -12.18
N SER A 8 -26.71 14.55 -12.35
CA SER A 8 -26.02 14.68 -13.64
C SER A 8 -25.02 13.53 -13.72
N ALA A 9 -24.94 12.84 -14.86
CA ALA A 9 -23.96 11.79 -15.04
C ALA A 9 -22.56 12.44 -15.13
N ILE A 10 -21.57 11.92 -14.40
CA ILE A 10 -20.23 12.50 -14.35
C ILE A 10 -19.21 11.54 -15.00
N VAL A 11 -18.48 12.02 -16.01
CA VAL A 11 -17.37 11.31 -16.66
C VAL A 11 -16.07 12.02 -16.35
N PHE A 12 -15.05 11.27 -15.93
CA PHE A 12 -13.71 11.79 -15.68
C PHE A 12 -12.73 11.36 -16.77
N CYS A 13 -11.95 12.31 -17.25
CA CYS A 13 -10.82 12.05 -18.12
C CYS A 13 -9.55 12.66 -17.49
N MET A 14 -8.49 11.86 -17.37
CA MET A 14 -7.27 12.20 -16.61
C MET A 14 -6.05 12.33 -17.52
N GLY A 15 -5.13 13.22 -17.14
CA GLY A 15 -3.80 13.34 -17.78
C GLY A 15 -3.69 14.41 -18.86
N MET A 16 -4.66 15.32 -19.00
CA MET A 16 -4.78 16.14 -20.22
C MET A 16 -4.04 17.47 -20.20
N MET A 17 -3.89 18.15 -19.06
CA MET A 17 -3.29 19.49 -19.06
C MET A 17 -1.75 19.52 -19.12
N ALA A 18 -1.07 18.37 -19.01
CA ALA A 18 0.40 18.30 -19.17
C ALA A 18 0.84 18.54 -20.63
N CYS A 19 0.01 18.21 -21.61
CA CYS A 19 0.29 18.46 -23.04
C CYS A 19 0.22 19.95 -23.41
N ALA A 20 -0.41 20.79 -22.60
CA ALA A 20 -0.60 22.23 -22.89
C ALA A 20 0.66 23.08 -22.68
N GLN A 21 1.72 22.54 -22.07
CA GLN A 21 2.90 23.32 -21.66
C GLN A 21 4.21 22.97 -22.40
N GLY A 22 4.21 22.06 -23.39
CA GLY A 22 5.48 21.66 -24.00
C GLY A 22 5.49 21.01 -25.39
N GLU A 23 4.34 20.67 -26.00
CA GLU A 23 4.34 20.11 -27.36
C GLU A 23 3.37 20.87 -28.27
N SER A 24 3.67 20.87 -29.58
CA SER A 24 3.03 21.62 -30.67
C SER A 24 1.57 21.24 -30.99
N ARG A 25 0.74 20.93 -29.98
CA ARG A 25 -0.62 20.40 -30.16
C ARG A 25 -1.65 21.49 -29.85
N GLN A 26 -2.30 21.98 -30.89
CA GLN A 26 -3.21 23.12 -30.78
C GLN A 26 -4.66 22.69 -30.47
N GLN A 27 -5.11 21.51 -30.93
CA GLN A 27 -6.51 21.09 -30.84
C GLN A 27 -6.66 19.58 -30.63
N ALA A 28 -7.72 19.16 -29.92
CA ALA A 28 -8.09 17.76 -29.75
C ALA A 28 -9.60 17.56 -29.95
N TYR A 29 -9.98 16.50 -30.68
CA TYR A 29 -11.37 16.11 -30.86
C TYR A 29 -11.74 14.98 -29.90
N PHE A 30 -12.81 15.22 -29.14
CA PHE A 30 -13.44 14.23 -28.30
C PHE A 30 -14.81 13.90 -28.85
N ILE A 31 -15.12 12.62 -28.94
CA ILE A 31 -16.42 12.14 -29.41
C ILE A 31 -17.13 11.56 -28.20
N VAL A 32 -18.21 12.20 -27.78
CA VAL A 32 -19.13 11.67 -26.78
C VAL A 32 -20.20 10.89 -27.52
N GLU A 33 -20.23 9.58 -27.33
CA GLU A 33 -21.23 8.70 -27.90
C GLU A 33 -22.23 8.27 -26.82
N ARG A 34 -23.50 8.61 -27.04
CA ARG A 34 -24.64 8.25 -26.20
C ARG A 34 -25.32 7.01 -26.80
N ASN A 35 -25.31 5.93 -26.04
CA ASN A 35 -25.91 4.65 -26.44
C ASN A 35 -27.23 4.41 -25.72
N TYR A 36 -28.18 3.87 -26.47
CA TYR A 36 -29.55 3.59 -26.02
C TYR A 36 -29.72 2.09 -25.82
N GLU A 37 -30.50 1.69 -24.82
CA GLU A 37 -30.65 0.27 -24.44
C GLU A 37 -31.35 -0.55 -25.53
N ASN A 38 -32.35 0.04 -26.20
CA ASN A 38 -33.28 -0.70 -27.07
C ASN A 38 -33.18 -0.34 -28.57
N ARG A 39 -32.07 0.27 -29.03
CA ARG A 39 -31.85 0.53 -30.45
C ARG A 39 -30.37 0.48 -30.82
N THR A 40 -30.10 0.11 -32.07
CA THR A 40 -28.75 0.05 -32.67
C THR A 40 -28.15 1.43 -32.98
N ALA A 41 -28.95 2.48 -33.00
CA ALA A 41 -28.48 3.85 -33.27
C ALA A 41 -27.93 4.53 -32.00
N SER A 42 -26.79 5.22 -32.13
CA SER A 42 -26.20 6.07 -31.10
C SER A 42 -26.27 7.56 -31.49
N GLU A 43 -26.34 8.44 -30.49
CA GLU A 43 -26.22 9.89 -30.69
C GLU A 43 -24.76 10.28 -30.40
N LYS A 44 -24.14 11.07 -31.27
CA LYS A 44 -22.75 11.51 -31.11
C LYS A 44 -22.71 13.02 -30.98
N THR A 45 -21.83 13.50 -30.11
CA THR A 45 -21.44 14.91 -29.99
C THR A 45 -19.93 14.97 -30.15
N ILE A 46 -19.45 15.85 -31.03
CA ILE A 46 -18.01 16.03 -31.27
C ILE A 46 -17.59 17.35 -30.64
N LEU A 47 -16.78 17.26 -29.60
CA LEU A 47 -16.19 18.40 -28.90
C LEU A 47 -14.82 18.69 -29.47
N LEU A 48 -14.61 19.93 -29.91
CA LEU A 48 -13.29 20.46 -30.25
C LEU A 48 -12.75 21.29 -29.09
N LEU A 49 -11.70 20.80 -28.46
CA LEU A 49 -10.98 21.54 -27.41
C LEU A 49 -9.70 22.12 -27.97
N ASP A 50 -9.61 23.45 -28.02
CA ASP A 50 -8.40 24.19 -28.36
C ASP A 50 -7.59 24.47 -27.09
N TRP A 51 -6.46 23.80 -26.95
CA TRP A 51 -5.64 23.91 -25.74
C TRP A 51 -4.90 25.24 -25.64
N LYS A 52 -4.69 25.97 -26.73
CA LYS A 52 -4.13 27.33 -26.69
C LYS A 52 -5.14 28.32 -26.14
N GLU A 53 -6.40 28.21 -26.55
CA GLU A 53 -7.46 29.07 -26.00
C GLU A 53 -7.75 28.72 -24.53
N VAL A 54 -7.73 27.43 -24.18
CA VAL A 54 -7.80 27.02 -22.77
C VAL A 54 -6.67 27.64 -21.94
N ALA A 55 -5.44 27.61 -22.47
CA ALA A 55 -4.27 28.19 -21.80
C ALA A 55 -4.36 29.72 -21.61
N LYS A 56 -4.98 30.46 -22.54
CA LYS A 56 -5.15 31.92 -22.45
C LYS A 56 -6.14 32.33 -21.35
N HIS A 57 -7.13 31.49 -21.07
CA HIS A 57 -8.21 31.78 -20.13
C HIS A 57 -7.98 31.19 -18.73
N LEU A 58 -6.79 30.62 -18.46
CA LEU A 58 -6.40 30.02 -17.17
C LEU A 58 -6.49 30.95 -15.94
N LYS A 59 -6.58 32.27 -16.14
CA LYS A 59 -6.68 33.29 -15.06
C LYS A 59 -8.03 34.01 -15.03
N SER A 60 -9.00 33.55 -15.80
CA SER A 60 -10.29 34.21 -16.03
C SER A 60 -11.42 33.34 -15.46
N THR A 61 -12.36 33.94 -14.73
CA THR A 61 -13.63 33.32 -14.34
C THR A 61 -14.63 33.24 -15.51
N ASN A 62 -14.33 33.89 -16.63
CA ASN A 62 -15.14 33.80 -17.84
C ASN A 62 -14.79 32.50 -18.57
N GLY A 63 -15.81 31.65 -18.75
CA GLY A 63 -15.70 30.33 -19.38
C GLY A 63 -15.21 30.40 -20.82
N ILE A 64 -14.64 29.28 -21.29
CA ILE A 64 -14.28 29.09 -22.69
C ILE A 64 -15.51 28.58 -23.44
N GLU A 65 -15.59 28.86 -24.73
CA GLU A 65 -16.61 28.30 -25.61
C GLU A 65 -16.04 27.07 -26.35
N VAL A 66 -16.68 25.91 -26.18
CA VAL A 66 -16.43 24.72 -27.01
C VAL A 66 -17.57 24.59 -28.01
N ILE A 67 -17.26 24.26 -29.26
CA ILE A 67 -18.28 24.09 -30.31
C ILE A 67 -18.66 22.61 -30.40
N ASP A 68 -19.95 22.31 -30.30
CA ASP A 68 -20.49 21.02 -30.75
C ASP A 68 -20.52 21.03 -32.28
N LEU A 69 -19.58 20.32 -32.92
CA LEU A 69 -19.43 20.33 -34.38
C LEU A 69 -20.59 19.64 -35.11
N ASN A 70 -21.46 18.90 -34.41
CA ASN A 70 -22.63 18.28 -35.04
C ASN A 70 -23.81 19.26 -35.19
N PHE A 71 -23.92 20.26 -34.31
CA PHE A 71 -25.07 21.18 -34.28
C PHE A 71 -24.69 22.66 -34.34
N GLY A 72 -23.39 23.00 -34.28
CA GLY A 72 -22.88 24.37 -34.33
C GLY A 72 -23.15 25.18 -33.06
N GLU A 73 -23.54 24.54 -31.97
CA GLU A 73 -23.89 25.21 -30.71
C GLU A 73 -22.67 25.40 -29.82
N GLN A 74 -22.64 26.53 -29.12
CA GLN A 74 -21.65 26.82 -28.08
C GLN A 74 -22.02 26.08 -26.80
N VAL A 75 -21.07 25.31 -26.28
CA VAL A 75 -21.17 24.61 -25.01
C VAL A 75 -20.36 25.38 -23.97
N PRO A 76 -20.96 25.79 -22.84
CA PRO A 76 -20.24 26.50 -21.79
C PRO A 76 -19.22 25.58 -21.13
N VAL A 77 -18.00 26.11 -20.95
CA VAL A 77 -16.92 25.40 -20.25
C VAL A 77 -16.58 26.15 -18.96
N GLN A 78 -16.59 25.44 -17.85
CA GLN A 78 -16.09 25.96 -16.58
C GLN A 78 -14.64 25.55 -16.40
N ILE A 79 -13.80 26.51 -16.01
CA ILE A 79 -12.42 26.26 -15.62
C ILE A 79 -12.35 26.46 -14.11
N ALA A 80 -11.76 25.50 -13.41
CA ALA A 80 -11.53 25.58 -11.98
C ALA A 80 -10.06 25.34 -11.64
N ASP A 81 -9.56 26.14 -10.71
CA ASP A 81 -8.40 25.84 -9.90
C ASP A 81 -8.92 25.26 -8.58
N THR A 82 -8.91 23.93 -8.47
CA THR A 82 -9.42 23.23 -7.29
C THR A 82 -8.42 23.15 -6.15
N ASN A 83 -7.17 23.58 -6.36
CA ASN A 83 -6.08 23.47 -5.39
C ASN A 83 -5.51 24.82 -4.92
N GLY A 84 -5.90 25.94 -5.55
CA GLY A 84 -5.55 27.30 -5.13
C GLY A 84 -4.14 27.76 -5.47
N ASP A 85 -3.41 27.05 -6.35
CA ASP A 85 -2.03 27.38 -6.75
C ASP A 85 -1.95 28.50 -7.82
N GLY A 86 -3.09 29.05 -8.22
CA GLY A 86 -3.21 30.07 -9.27
C GLY A 86 -3.12 29.49 -10.69
N LYS A 87 -3.27 28.16 -10.84
CA LYS A 87 -3.34 27.46 -12.13
C LYS A 87 -4.56 26.53 -12.16
N ALA A 88 -5.34 26.59 -13.23
CA ALA A 88 -6.45 25.65 -13.41
C ALA A 88 -5.96 24.19 -13.48
N ASP A 89 -6.68 23.30 -12.79
CA ASP A 89 -6.44 21.86 -12.74
C ASP A 89 -7.68 21.04 -13.14
N LYS A 90 -8.80 21.70 -13.44
CA LYS A 90 -10.05 21.09 -13.89
C LYS A 90 -10.72 21.95 -14.97
N VAL A 91 -11.12 21.29 -16.05
CA VAL A 91 -12.00 21.82 -17.10
C VAL A 91 -13.29 20.98 -17.09
N VAL A 92 -14.43 21.64 -16.99
CA VAL A 92 -15.75 20.99 -16.91
C VAL A 92 -16.56 21.40 -18.13
N VAL A 93 -17.01 20.40 -18.88
CA VAL A 93 -17.93 20.58 -20.01
C VAL A 93 -19.26 19.95 -19.63
N GLU A 94 -20.32 20.75 -19.61
CA GLU A 94 -21.68 20.26 -19.35
C GLU A 94 -22.45 20.13 -20.66
N LEU A 95 -22.81 18.91 -21.00
CA LEU A 95 -23.63 18.57 -22.15
C LEU A 95 -25.06 18.31 -21.70
N THR A 96 -26.01 18.93 -22.40
CA THR A 96 -27.43 18.61 -22.26
C THR A 96 -27.91 18.03 -23.58
N PHE A 97 -28.30 16.75 -23.56
CA PHE A 97 -28.81 16.09 -24.77
C PHE A 97 -30.30 16.40 -24.97
N ARG A 98 -30.71 16.49 -26.25
CA ARG A 98 -32.08 16.88 -26.62
C ARG A 98 -33.10 15.76 -26.43
N SER A 99 -32.69 14.49 -26.57
CA SER A 99 -33.59 13.35 -26.44
C SER A 99 -33.86 13.00 -24.97
N ASN A 100 -35.13 12.75 -24.65
CA ASN A 100 -35.61 12.32 -23.32
C ASN A 100 -35.56 10.80 -23.13
N GLU A 101 -35.06 10.04 -24.11
CA GLU A 101 -34.98 8.59 -24.03
C GLU A 101 -33.97 8.13 -22.95
N PRO A 102 -34.28 7.05 -22.20
CA PRO A 102 -33.37 6.48 -21.21
C PRO A 102 -32.02 6.09 -21.82
N VAL A 103 -30.94 6.37 -21.07
CA VAL A 103 -29.56 6.18 -21.53
C VAL A 103 -28.95 4.96 -20.86
N PHE A 104 -28.32 4.10 -21.66
CA PHE A 104 -27.63 2.90 -21.18
C PHE A 104 -26.16 3.18 -20.84
N SER A 105 -25.45 3.90 -21.73
CA SER A 105 -24.05 4.26 -21.51
C SER A 105 -23.62 5.51 -22.27
N TYR A 106 -22.56 6.12 -21.75
CA TYR A 106 -21.80 7.18 -22.42
C TYR A 106 -20.40 6.68 -22.70
N VAL A 107 -19.94 6.80 -23.94
CA VAL A 107 -18.58 6.45 -24.34
C VAL A 107 -17.88 7.72 -24.78
N LEU A 108 -16.86 8.12 -24.03
CA LEU A 108 -15.96 9.18 -24.42
C LEU A 108 -14.81 8.57 -25.22
N LYS A 109 -14.68 8.98 -26.49
CA LYS A 109 -13.59 8.61 -27.39
C LYS A 109 -12.73 9.85 -27.67
N SER A 110 -11.46 9.65 -27.94
CA SER A 110 -10.60 10.68 -28.49
C SER A 110 -10.03 10.20 -29.81
N THR A 111 -9.85 11.13 -30.74
CA THR A 111 -9.18 10.86 -32.02
C THR A 111 -7.65 10.71 -31.87
N ASP A 112 -7.11 11.03 -30.70
CA ASP A 112 -5.69 10.87 -30.38
C ASP A 112 -5.49 9.73 -29.36
N SER A 113 -4.71 8.74 -29.77
CA SER A 113 -4.47 7.50 -29.04
C SER A 113 -3.65 7.67 -27.76
N LYS A 114 -3.07 8.86 -27.52
CA LYS A 114 -2.37 9.18 -26.27
C LYS A 114 -3.31 9.51 -25.10
N PHE A 115 -4.60 9.71 -25.34
CA PHE A 115 -5.58 9.98 -24.28
C PHE A 115 -6.10 8.68 -23.65
N LYS A 116 -5.87 8.51 -22.33
CA LYS A 116 -6.46 7.41 -21.55
C LYS A 116 -7.86 7.80 -21.10
N LEU A 117 -8.86 7.11 -21.64
CA LEU A 117 -10.27 7.41 -21.44
C LEU A 117 -10.89 6.37 -20.51
N THR A 118 -11.71 6.82 -19.55
CA THR A 118 -12.50 5.92 -18.71
C THR A 118 -13.89 5.80 -19.31
N THR A 119 -14.31 4.58 -19.67
CA THR A 119 -15.69 4.31 -20.09
C THR A 119 -16.59 4.23 -18.87
N PHE A 120 -17.75 4.88 -18.90
CA PHE A 120 -18.74 4.81 -17.82
C PHE A 120 -20.07 4.23 -18.32
N SER A 121 -20.59 3.24 -17.60
CA SER A 121 -21.92 2.67 -17.82
C SER A 121 -22.73 2.79 -16.54
N GLY A 122 -23.96 3.33 -16.64
CA GLY A 122 -24.96 3.15 -15.58
C GLY A 122 -25.66 4.36 -14.99
N GLN A 123 -26.06 5.38 -15.77
CA GLN A 123 -27.12 6.32 -15.34
C GLN A 123 -27.97 6.88 -16.50
N THR A 124 -29.26 7.10 -16.22
CA THR A 124 -30.35 7.45 -17.15
C THR A 124 -30.66 8.97 -17.19
N ASP A 125 -29.65 9.84 -17.26
CA ASP A 125 -29.87 11.30 -17.24
C ASP A 125 -29.64 11.96 -18.61
N LYS A 126 -30.33 13.09 -18.86
CA LYS A 126 -30.18 13.97 -20.03
C LYS A 126 -28.95 14.88 -19.93
N ARG A 127 -28.43 15.10 -18.72
CA ARG A 127 -27.23 15.92 -18.47
C ARG A 127 -26.01 15.04 -18.24
N LEU A 128 -24.95 15.35 -18.97
CA LEU A 128 -23.64 14.74 -18.82
C LEU A 128 -22.60 15.81 -18.51
N GLN A 129 -21.93 15.67 -17.39
CA GLN A 129 -20.77 16.46 -17.04
C GLN A 129 -19.50 15.68 -17.41
N VAL A 130 -18.67 16.25 -18.28
CA VAL A 130 -17.36 15.71 -18.63
C VAL A 130 -16.29 16.54 -17.93
N ASN A 131 -15.62 15.94 -16.96
CA ASN A 131 -14.54 16.53 -16.20
C ASN A 131 -13.19 16.15 -16.81
N PHE A 132 -12.57 17.13 -17.46
CA PHE A 132 -11.20 17.08 -17.94
C PHE A 132 -10.27 17.51 -16.81
N LEU A 133 -9.65 16.55 -16.14
CA LEU A 133 -8.71 16.83 -15.06
C LEU A 133 -7.31 17.01 -15.66
N ALA A 134 -6.60 18.05 -15.22
CA ALA A 134 -5.16 17.93 -15.11
C ALA A 134 -4.93 16.66 -14.30
N GLY A 135 -4.18 15.70 -14.84
CA GLY A 135 -3.63 14.67 -13.96
C GLY A 135 -2.98 15.40 -12.77
N PRO A 136 -3.13 14.92 -11.54
CA PRO A 136 -2.74 15.66 -10.35
C PRO A 136 -1.39 16.35 -10.58
N ARG A 137 -1.38 17.69 -10.49
CA ARG A 137 -0.16 18.48 -10.54
C ARG A 137 0.71 18.33 -9.29
N ASN A 138 0.39 17.37 -8.43
CA ASN A 138 1.38 16.68 -7.63
C ASN A 138 1.81 15.43 -8.40
N THR A 139 2.58 15.61 -9.47
CA THR A 139 3.51 14.53 -9.84
C THR A 139 4.53 14.51 -8.73
N VAL A 140 4.22 13.77 -7.66
CA VAL A 140 5.20 13.44 -6.65
C VAL A 140 6.27 12.65 -7.40
N GLN A 141 7.34 13.35 -7.80
CA GLN A 141 8.44 12.77 -8.56
C GLN A 141 9.24 11.81 -7.68
N ASP A 142 9.16 11.99 -6.36
CA ASP A 142 9.87 11.20 -5.35
C ASP A 142 8.96 10.86 -4.16
N TRP A 143 8.10 9.85 -4.36
CA TRP A 143 7.17 9.36 -3.32
C TRP A 143 7.86 9.03 -2.00
N PRO A 144 9.02 8.34 -1.98
CA PRO A 144 9.76 8.10 -0.75
C PRO A 144 10.06 9.37 0.03
N THR A 145 10.64 10.39 -0.62
CA THR A 145 10.96 11.66 0.03
C THR A 145 9.69 12.36 0.52
N THR A 146 8.62 12.40 -0.28
CA THR A 146 7.35 13.03 0.14
C THR A 146 6.75 12.37 1.39
N ILE A 147 6.75 11.04 1.46
CA ILE A 147 6.25 10.32 2.64
C ILE A 147 7.11 10.62 3.88
N ILE A 148 8.44 10.58 3.73
CA ILE A 148 9.37 10.81 4.84
C ILE A 148 9.29 12.25 5.34
N GLU A 149 9.36 13.25 4.45
CA GLU A 149 9.33 14.66 4.83
C GLU A 149 7.98 15.07 5.41
N SER A 150 6.88 14.52 4.89
CA SER A 150 5.57 14.72 5.51
C SER A 150 5.53 14.19 6.94
N THR A 151 6.03 12.97 7.18
CA THR A 151 6.09 12.41 8.54
C THR A 151 7.00 13.23 9.45
N ARG A 152 8.18 13.66 8.97
CA ARG A 152 9.11 14.52 9.74
C ARG A 152 8.54 15.92 10.00
N THR A 153 7.63 16.41 9.15
CA THR A 153 6.92 17.67 9.42
C THR A 153 5.92 17.51 10.56
N PHE A 154 5.23 16.37 10.65
CA PHE A 154 4.39 16.07 11.82
C PHE A 154 5.21 15.80 13.07
N TYR A 155 6.38 15.17 12.91
CA TYR A 155 7.26 14.73 13.99
C TYR A 155 8.71 15.17 13.72
N PRO A 156 9.05 16.45 13.94
CA PRO A 156 10.43 16.90 13.74
C PRO A 156 11.40 16.22 14.72
N ASP A 157 10.92 15.97 15.95
CA ASP A 157 11.59 15.15 16.94
C ASP A 157 11.21 13.66 16.72
N PRO A 158 12.17 12.78 16.41
CA PRO A 158 11.90 11.36 16.25
C PRO A 158 11.31 10.70 17.49
N TYR A 159 11.49 11.24 18.70
CA TYR A 159 10.86 10.70 19.91
C TYR A 159 9.35 10.84 19.90
N ALA A 160 8.83 11.85 19.19
CA ALA A 160 7.40 12.10 19.05
C ALA A 160 6.72 11.25 17.96
N ILE A 161 7.49 10.50 17.15
CA ILE A 161 6.94 9.64 16.10
C ILE A 161 6.00 8.58 16.68
N ALA A 162 6.23 8.22 17.95
CA ALA A 162 5.51 7.18 18.63
C ALA A 162 4.15 7.65 19.16
N ARG A 163 3.07 7.17 18.53
CA ARG A 163 1.67 7.50 18.90
C ARG A 163 1.06 6.50 19.89
N TYR A 164 1.49 5.25 19.84
CA TYR A 164 1.04 4.11 20.64
C TYR A 164 2.22 3.48 21.37
N ALA A 165 2.09 3.27 22.68
CA ALA A 165 3.17 2.80 23.56
C ALA A 165 4.49 3.55 23.31
N PRO A 166 4.51 4.91 23.40
CA PRO A 166 5.68 5.73 23.07
C PRO A 166 6.91 5.48 23.92
N GLU A 167 6.76 4.79 25.04
CA GLU A 167 7.81 4.34 25.93
C GLU A 167 8.43 2.99 25.49
N ARG A 168 7.79 2.23 24.60
CA ARG A 168 8.23 0.87 24.22
C ARG A 168 9.09 0.84 22.96
N TRP A 169 10.03 -0.10 22.95
CA TRP A 169 10.68 -0.57 21.73
C TRP A 169 9.62 -1.27 20.86
N ASN A 170 9.26 -0.67 19.72
CA ASN A 170 8.02 -1.03 19.01
C ASN A 170 8.23 -1.16 17.49
N TYR A 171 7.71 -2.28 16.96
CA TYR A 171 7.80 -2.67 15.55
C TYR A 171 7.24 -1.65 14.56
N GLU A 172 6.18 -0.91 14.92
CA GLU A 172 5.51 0.01 14.00
C GLU A 172 6.45 1.14 13.55
N TYR A 173 7.19 1.70 14.50
CA TYR A 173 8.14 2.78 14.24
C TYR A 173 9.43 2.24 13.67
N GLY A 174 9.92 1.11 14.20
CA GLY A 174 11.08 0.43 13.65
C GLY A 174 10.91 0.07 12.18
N PHE A 175 9.69 -0.33 11.79
CA PHE A 175 9.33 -0.62 10.41
C PHE A 175 9.39 0.63 9.52
N PHE A 176 8.77 1.74 9.95
CA PHE A 176 8.82 2.99 9.18
C PHE A 176 10.25 3.51 9.04
N LEU A 177 11.00 3.54 10.15
CA LEU A 177 12.37 4.01 10.21
C LEU A 177 13.33 3.13 9.40
N THR A 178 13.01 1.85 9.20
CA THR A 178 13.74 0.98 8.25
C THR A 178 13.61 1.52 6.83
N GLY A 179 12.43 1.99 6.41
CA GLY A 179 12.23 2.65 5.12
C GLY A 179 12.97 3.98 5.03
N VAL A 180 13.00 4.77 6.11
CA VAL A 180 13.79 6.02 6.19
C VAL A 180 15.27 5.72 6.00
N TRP A 181 15.80 4.67 6.65
CA TRP A 181 17.17 4.22 6.46
C TRP A 181 17.44 3.74 5.03
N GLN A 182 16.52 3.00 4.40
CA GLN A 182 16.68 2.60 3.00
C GLN A 182 16.78 3.82 2.08
N GLN A 183 15.95 4.84 2.31
CA GLN A 183 16.04 6.09 1.55
C GLN A 183 17.35 6.84 1.83
N TYR A 184 17.88 6.82 3.06
CA TYR A 184 19.22 7.30 3.35
C TYR A 184 20.28 6.59 2.49
N LYS A 185 20.28 5.25 2.44
CA LYS A 185 21.26 4.51 1.62
C LYS A 185 21.16 4.84 0.13
N ARG A 186 19.97 5.17 -0.37
CA ARG A 186 19.74 5.54 -1.77
C ARG A 186 20.18 6.97 -2.10
N THR A 187 19.98 7.90 -1.17
CA THR A 187 20.12 9.34 -1.44
C THR A 187 21.36 9.97 -0.81
N GLY A 188 21.95 9.35 0.21
CA GLY A 188 23.05 9.90 1.00
C GLY A 188 22.64 11.05 1.94
N LYS A 189 21.35 11.38 2.05
CA LYS A 189 20.84 12.46 2.92
C LYS A 189 21.02 12.13 4.40
N LYS A 190 22.08 12.69 5.01
CA LYS A 190 22.47 12.39 6.39
C LYS A 190 21.40 12.77 7.43
N GLU A 191 20.47 13.67 7.12
CA GLU A 191 19.37 13.98 8.03
C GLU A 191 18.46 12.77 8.30
N TYR A 192 18.32 11.84 7.34
CA TYR A 192 17.56 10.60 7.53
C TYR A 192 18.29 9.63 8.45
N LEU A 193 19.61 9.46 8.28
CA LEU A 193 20.43 8.67 9.20
C LEU A 193 20.35 9.23 10.62
N THR A 194 20.52 10.55 10.76
CA THR A 194 20.48 11.24 12.06
C THR A 194 19.13 11.02 12.75
N TYR A 195 18.03 11.16 12.00
CA TYR A 195 16.68 10.97 12.54
C TYR A 195 16.43 9.53 13.02
N VAL A 196 16.90 8.53 12.26
CA VAL A 196 16.86 7.11 12.66
C VAL A 196 17.73 6.85 13.89
N GLN A 197 18.97 7.34 13.88
CA GLN A 197 19.92 7.13 14.97
C GLN A 197 19.41 7.72 16.29
N GLN A 198 18.90 8.96 16.25
CA GLN A 198 18.30 9.60 17.42
C GLN A 198 17.20 8.73 18.03
N TRP A 199 16.26 8.21 17.22
CA TRP A 199 15.21 7.32 17.72
C TRP A 199 15.77 6.07 18.40
N VAL A 200 16.78 5.42 17.81
CA VAL A 200 17.39 4.19 18.35
C VAL A 200 18.15 4.47 19.65
N ASP A 201 18.93 5.55 19.69
CA ASP A 201 19.77 5.92 20.84
C ASP A 201 18.97 6.14 22.12
N ARG A 202 17.67 6.45 22.02
CA ARG A 202 16.77 6.50 23.19
C ARG A 202 16.64 5.18 23.94
N PHE A 203 16.80 4.06 23.23
CA PHE A 203 16.61 2.72 23.76
C PHE A 203 17.91 2.01 24.09
N VAL A 204 19.04 2.44 23.52
CA VAL A 204 20.35 1.82 23.70
C VAL A 204 21.11 2.55 24.81
N MET A 205 21.34 1.86 25.92
CA MET A 205 22.07 2.41 27.06
C MET A 205 23.58 2.49 26.77
N ASP A 206 24.34 3.15 27.66
CA ASP A 206 25.80 3.30 27.53
C ASP A 206 26.55 1.96 27.48
N ASP A 207 26.02 0.92 28.16
CA ASP A 207 26.56 -0.45 28.12
C ASP A 207 26.16 -1.24 26.86
N GLY A 208 25.40 -0.61 25.95
CA GLY A 208 24.92 -1.19 24.71
C GLY A 208 23.69 -2.08 24.85
N LYS A 209 23.12 -2.27 26.05
CA LYS A 209 21.89 -3.04 26.21
C LYS A 209 20.67 -2.19 25.89
N LEU A 210 19.59 -2.85 25.48
CA LEU A 210 18.30 -2.19 25.39
C LEU A 210 17.78 -1.88 26.80
N ASN A 211 17.19 -0.69 26.93
CA ASN A 211 16.60 -0.22 28.17
C ASN A 211 15.54 -1.23 28.69
N PRO A 212 15.73 -1.82 29.89
CA PRO A 212 14.88 -2.89 30.39
C PRO A 212 13.48 -2.40 30.80
N GLN A 213 13.22 -1.10 30.88
CA GLN A 213 11.87 -0.55 31.04
C GLN A 213 11.11 -0.53 29.70
N GLN A 214 11.82 -0.50 28.57
CA GLN A 214 11.24 -0.27 27.24
C GLN A 214 11.23 -1.54 26.37
N TYR A 215 12.18 -2.45 26.59
CA TYR A 215 12.23 -3.80 26.01
C TYR A 215 12.13 -4.84 27.13
N LYS A 216 11.21 -5.80 26.97
CA LYS A 216 10.90 -6.83 27.97
C LYS A 216 11.12 -8.22 27.38
N PRO A 217 12.35 -8.76 27.42
CA PRO A 217 12.68 -10.02 26.73
C PRO A 217 11.84 -11.23 27.21
N LEU A 218 11.42 -11.22 28.48
CA LEU A 218 10.58 -12.29 29.06
C LEU A 218 9.11 -12.27 28.57
N GLU A 219 8.68 -11.24 27.84
CA GLU A 219 7.39 -11.27 27.13
C GLU A 219 7.47 -12.14 25.87
N TYR A 220 8.69 -12.53 25.45
CA TYR A 220 8.99 -13.31 24.24
C TYR A 220 8.19 -12.82 23.03
N LYS A 221 8.13 -11.50 22.86
CA LYS A 221 7.27 -10.86 21.87
C LYS A 221 8.04 -10.73 20.57
N LEU A 222 7.67 -11.49 19.54
CA LEU A 222 8.32 -11.41 18.23
C LEU A 222 8.26 -10.00 17.64
N ASP A 223 7.18 -9.24 17.89
CA ASP A 223 7.06 -7.85 17.45
C ASP A 223 8.25 -6.99 17.91
N ASP A 224 8.79 -7.22 19.10
CA ASP A 224 9.88 -6.42 19.66
C ASP A 224 11.24 -6.75 18.97
N ILE A 225 11.30 -7.77 18.11
CA ILE A 225 12.51 -8.13 17.36
C ILE A 225 12.70 -7.25 16.12
N LEU A 226 11.63 -6.88 15.41
CA LEU A 226 11.70 -6.20 14.11
C LEU A 226 12.56 -4.91 14.12
N PRO A 227 12.46 -4.00 15.10
CA PRO A 227 13.26 -2.79 15.10
C PRO A 227 14.77 -3.07 15.25
N GLY A 228 15.16 -4.28 15.66
CA GLY A 228 16.55 -4.72 15.74
C GLY A 228 17.31 -4.62 14.42
N ARG A 229 16.60 -4.60 13.29
CA ARG A 229 17.20 -4.33 11.98
C ARG A 229 17.94 -3.00 11.94
N LEU A 230 17.41 -1.98 12.63
CA LEU A 230 18.03 -0.65 12.72
C LEU A 230 19.35 -0.68 13.51
N LEU A 231 19.44 -1.53 14.54
CA LEU A 231 20.68 -1.72 15.32
C LEU A 231 21.79 -2.27 14.42
N ILE A 232 21.48 -3.30 13.61
CA ILE A 232 22.45 -3.88 12.68
C ILE A 232 22.91 -2.82 11.67
N PHE A 233 21.96 -2.08 11.08
CA PHE A 233 22.29 -1.03 10.13
C PHE A 233 23.13 0.10 10.72
N LEU A 234 22.84 0.53 11.95
CA LEU A 234 23.63 1.55 12.64
C LEU A 234 25.01 1.04 13.01
N TYR A 235 25.13 -0.23 13.43
CA TYR A 235 26.43 -0.87 13.63
C TYR A 235 27.26 -0.86 12.34
N GLU A 236 26.69 -1.28 11.21
CA GLU A 236 27.39 -1.29 9.92
C GLU A 236 27.80 0.12 9.46
N GLU A 237 27.00 1.15 9.77
CA GLU A 237 27.28 2.52 9.35
C GLU A 237 28.28 3.25 10.27
N THR A 238 28.28 2.94 11.58
CA THR A 238 29.04 3.70 12.59
C THR A 238 30.18 2.93 13.25
N ASN A 239 30.16 1.60 13.19
CA ASN A 239 30.98 0.69 14.00
C ASN A 239 30.84 0.87 15.52
N ASP A 240 29.78 1.51 16.00
CA ASP A 240 29.51 1.62 17.44
C ASP A 240 29.03 0.26 17.98
N ALA A 241 29.88 -0.37 18.80
CA ALA A 241 29.65 -1.69 19.37
C ALA A 241 28.38 -1.78 20.23
N ARG A 242 27.86 -0.66 20.76
CA ARG A 242 26.62 -0.63 21.53
C ARG A 242 25.44 -1.19 20.74
N TYR A 243 25.35 -0.85 19.45
CA TYR A 243 24.26 -1.36 18.60
C TYR A 243 24.35 -2.87 18.39
N LYS A 244 25.56 -3.42 18.25
CA LYS A 244 25.75 -4.86 18.18
C LYS A 244 25.34 -5.53 19.49
N THR A 245 25.75 -5.01 20.65
CA THR A 245 25.33 -5.56 21.95
C THR A 245 23.81 -5.62 22.09
N ALA A 246 23.10 -4.57 21.66
CA ALA A 246 21.63 -4.56 21.66
C ALA A 246 21.05 -5.58 20.66
N ALA A 247 21.65 -5.73 19.48
CA ALA A 247 21.21 -6.74 18.51
C ALA A 247 21.44 -8.18 19.02
N ASP A 248 22.58 -8.43 19.68
CA ASP A 248 22.89 -9.72 20.31
C ASP A 248 21.83 -10.07 21.37
N GLN A 249 21.30 -9.08 22.10
CA GLN A 249 20.22 -9.28 23.09
C GLN A 249 18.89 -9.70 22.45
N LEU A 250 18.56 -9.18 21.27
CA LEU A 250 17.37 -9.60 20.51
C LEU A 250 17.55 -11.02 19.92
N ALA A 251 18.76 -11.31 19.42
CA ALA A 251 19.13 -12.64 18.95
C ALA A 251 19.07 -13.70 20.07
N ASP A 252 19.48 -13.35 21.29
CA ASP A 252 19.35 -14.22 22.47
C ASP A 252 17.89 -14.54 22.83
N GLN A 253 16.97 -13.57 22.69
CA GLN A 253 15.54 -13.85 22.86
C GLN A 253 15.07 -14.91 21.85
N LEU A 254 15.49 -14.83 20.59
CA LEU A 254 15.10 -15.80 19.56
C LEU A 254 15.63 -17.22 19.81
N ILE A 255 16.78 -17.36 20.46
CA ILE A 255 17.31 -18.66 20.90
C ILE A 255 16.39 -19.28 21.97
N HIS A 256 15.91 -18.46 22.91
CA HIS A 256 15.08 -18.88 24.04
C HIS A 256 13.58 -18.77 23.79
N GLN A 257 13.18 -18.30 22.61
CA GLN A 257 11.79 -18.10 22.23
C GLN A 257 11.04 -19.43 22.35
N PRO A 258 9.90 -19.48 23.07
CA PRO A 258 9.07 -20.68 23.17
C PRO A 258 8.63 -21.18 21.79
N LYS A 259 8.56 -22.51 21.63
CA LYS A 259 8.26 -23.16 20.35
C LYS A 259 7.10 -24.15 20.46
N THR A 260 6.38 -24.35 19.35
CA THR A 260 5.48 -25.48 19.15
C THR A 260 6.26 -26.80 19.16
N SER A 261 5.57 -27.94 19.20
CA SER A 261 6.22 -29.26 19.15
C SER A 261 7.00 -29.49 17.84
N GLU A 262 6.61 -28.82 16.76
CA GLU A 262 7.30 -28.83 15.45
C GLU A 262 8.40 -27.76 15.32
N GLY A 263 8.70 -27.02 16.40
CA GLY A 263 9.78 -26.04 16.45
C GLY A 263 9.38 -24.62 16.02
N GLY A 264 8.10 -24.33 15.82
CA GLY A 264 7.61 -23.02 15.39
C GLY A 264 7.53 -22.01 16.53
N TYR A 265 8.04 -20.80 16.35
CA TYR A 265 8.01 -19.78 17.40
C TYR A 265 6.58 -19.44 17.80
N TRP A 266 6.33 -19.46 19.11
CA TRP A 266 5.15 -18.81 19.67
C TRP A 266 5.23 -17.33 19.35
N HIS A 267 4.12 -16.73 18.95
CA HIS A 267 4.10 -15.32 18.59
C HIS A 267 4.45 -14.43 19.79
N LYS A 268 3.98 -14.81 20.99
CA LYS A 268 4.26 -14.17 22.30
C LYS A 268 4.16 -15.21 23.42
N GLU A 269 4.79 -14.96 24.56
CA GLU A 269 4.63 -15.80 25.76
C GLU A 269 3.15 -15.98 26.14
N ILE A 270 2.37 -14.89 26.06
CA ILE A 270 0.93 -14.89 26.34
C ILE A 270 0.08 -15.62 25.28
N TYR A 271 0.69 -16.06 24.18
CA TYR A 271 0.05 -16.77 23.08
C TYR A 271 0.68 -18.16 22.89
N PRO A 272 0.52 -19.05 23.88
CA PRO A 272 1.13 -20.37 23.83
C PRO A 272 0.60 -21.16 22.62
N SER A 273 1.51 -21.92 22.00
CA SER A 273 1.26 -22.80 20.86
C SER A 273 0.77 -22.13 19.57
N GLN A 274 0.85 -20.78 19.49
CA GLN A 274 0.34 -20.03 18.34
C GLN A 274 1.46 -19.47 17.47
N MET A 275 1.43 -19.79 16.19
CA MET A 275 2.23 -19.11 15.17
C MET A 275 1.33 -18.19 14.33
N TRP A 276 1.73 -16.95 14.12
CA TRP A 276 1.01 -15.97 13.29
C TRP A 276 1.91 -15.56 12.12
N LEU A 277 1.31 -15.32 10.94
CA LEU A 277 2.06 -14.89 9.75
C LEU A 277 2.88 -13.62 10.00
N ASP A 278 2.36 -12.71 10.82
CA ASP A 278 3.02 -11.48 11.26
C ASP A 278 4.41 -11.77 11.84
N GLY A 279 4.52 -12.81 12.68
CA GLY A 279 5.74 -13.17 13.38
C GLY A 279 6.93 -13.48 12.45
N ILE A 280 6.65 -13.97 11.23
CA ILE A 280 7.68 -14.23 10.22
C ILE A 280 8.37 -12.93 9.79
N TYR A 281 7.58 -11.88 9.50
CA TYR A 281 8.17 -10.59 9.17
C TYR A 281 8.93 -9.99 10.36
N MET A 282 8.37 -10.15 11.58
CA MET A 282 8.98 -9.54 12.76
C MET A 282 10.33 -10.15 13.13
N ALA A 283 10.44 -11.48 13.07
CA ALA A 283 11.59 -12.22 13.55
C ALA A 283 12.55 -12.62 12.42
N ASP A 284 12.05 -13.24 11.35
CA ASP A 284 12.90 -14.01 10.45
C ASP A 284 13.77 -13.13 9.56
N ILE A 285 13.29 -11.92 9.22
CA ILE A 285 14.10 -10.94 8.48
C ILE A 285 15.25 -10.43 9.35
N PHE A 286 14.99 -10.13 10.62
CA PHE A 286 16.03 -9.78 11.57
C PHE A 286 17.02 -10.94 11.72
N SER A 287 16.55 -12.17 11.90
CA SER A 287 17.37 -13.37 12.01
C SER A 287 18.31 -13.54 10.83
N MET A 288 17.82 -13.44 9.59
CA MET A 288 18.66 -13.57 8.40
C MET A 288 19.64 -12.41 8.23
N GLN A 289 19.21 -11.19 8.54
CA GLN A 289 20.09 -10.02 8.51
C GLN A 289 21.21 -10.15 9.55
N TYR A 290 20.89 -10.58 10.76
CA TYR A 290 21.83 -10.85 11.85
C TYR A 290 22.80 -11.98 11.49
N ALA A 291 22.27 -13.08 10.92
CA ALA A 291 23.05 -14.21 10.43
C ALA A 291 24.14 -13.76 9.44
N ARG A 292 23.78 -12.91 8.48
CA ARG A 292 24.71 -12.36 7.50
C ARG A 292 25.71 -11.40 8.13
N ALA A 293 25.25 -10.43 8.92
CA ALA A 293 26.09 -9.37 9.48
C ALA A 293 27.16 -9.92 10.43
N PHE A 294 26.86 -10.99 11.18
CA PHE A 294 27.73 -11.52 12.23
C PHE A 294 28.18 -12.97 12.01
N ASN A 295 27.98 -13.51 10.81
CA ASN A 295 28.34 -14.87 10.42
C ASN A 295 27.76 -15.94 11.36
N LYS A 296 26.43 -15.91 11.52
CA LYS A 296 25.64 -16.79 12.39
C LYS A 296 24.60 -17.60 11.59
N PRO A 297 25.03 -18.57 10.76
CA PRO A 297 24.17 -19.29 9.82
C PRO A 297 23.02 -20.06 10.50
N GLU A 298 23.12 -20.37 11.79
CA GLU A 298 22.05 -21.01 12.57
C GLU A 298 20.76 -20.17 12.60
N PHE A 299 20.85 -18.83 12.63
CA PHE A 299 19.69 -17.95 12.59
C PHE A 299 19.02 -17.93 11.21
N LEU A 300 19.80 -18.10 10.14
CA LEU A 300 19.27 -18.25 8.80
C LEU A 300 18.49 -19.57 8.66
N ASN A 301 19.08 -20.67 9.13
CA ASN A 301 18.45 -21.99 9.05
C ASN A 301 17.13 -22.03 9.84
N GLU A 302 17.12 -21.43 11.03
CA GLU A 302 15.92 -21.30 11.85
C GLU A 302 14.84 -20.47 11.12
N ALA A 303 15.19 -19.28 10.59
CA ALA A 303 14.27 -18.45 9.81
C ALA A 303 13.65 -19.20 8.61
N VAL A 304 14.44 -19.99 7.88
CA VAL A 304 13.92 -20.83 6.78
C VAL A 304 12.92 -21.87 7.31
N ALA A 305 13.20 -22.49 8.45
CA ALA A 305 12.30 -23.47 9.07
C ALA A 305 10.97 -22.82 9.49
N GLN A 306 11.01 -21.63 10.11
CA GLN A 306 9.84 -20.85 10.51
C GLN A 306 8.94 -20.50 9.32
N ILE A 307 9.52 -19.97 8.23
CA ILE A 307 8.80 -19.59 6.99
C ILE A 307 8.08 -20.80 6.37
N LYS A 308 8.74 -21.96 6.34
CA LYS A 308 8.16 -23.20 5.78
C LYS A 308 7.07 -23.76 6.68
N LEU A 309 7.30 -23.76 7.99
CA LEU A 309 6.37 -24.35 8.95
C LEU A 309 5.05 -23.58 8.98
N ILE A 310 5.07 -22.25 9.07
CA ILE A 310 3.83 -21.49 9.08
C ILE A 310 3.03 -21.72 7.79
N SER A 311 3.68 -21.79 6.62
CA SER A 311 2.98 -22.04 5.35
C SER A 311 2.36 -23.43 5.34
N LYS A 312 3.09 -24.46 5.79
CA LYS A 312 2.55 -25.83 5.90
C LYS A 312 1.22 -25.87 6.66
N HIS A 313 1.09 -25.09 7.73
CA HIS A 313 -0.12 -25.14 8.58
C HIS A 313 -1.20 -24.12 8.21
N THR A 314 -0.87 -23.02 7.55
CA THR A 314 -1.82 -21.94 7.28
C THR A 314 -2.28 -21.86 5.83
N THR A 315 -1.60 -22.50 4.88
CA THR A 315 -2.03 -22.50 3.48
C THR A 315 -3.31 -23.31 3.30
N ASP A 316 -4.36 -22.64 2.84
CA ASP A 316 -5.58 -23.28 2.39
C ASP A 316 -5.37 -23.91 1.00
N ALA A 317 -5.60 -25.21 0.90
CA ALA A 317 -5.41 -25.97 -0.33
C ALA A 317 -6.36 -25.56 -1.46
N ALA A 318 -7.54 -25.01 -1.14
CA ALA A 318 -8.54 -24.64 -2.15
C ALA A 318 -8.19 -23.30 -2.84
N THR A 319 -7.78 -22.30 -2.07
CA THR A 319 -7.52 -20.94 -2.58
C THR A 319 -6.04 -20.64 -2.81
N GLY A 320 -5.14 -21.33 -2.08
CA GLY A 320 -3.72 -21.02 -1.98
C GLY A 320 -3.39 -19.83 -1.05
N LEU A 321 -4.41 -19.26 -0.38
CA LEU A 321 -4.23 -18.18 0.59
C LEU A 321 -3.80 -18.73 1.95
N LEU A 322 -3.18 -17.90 2.78
CA LEU A 322 -2.74 -18.29 4.11
C LEU A 322 -3.66 -17.69 5.18
N TYR A 323 -4.18 -18.52 6.07
CA TYR A 323 -4.90 -18.07 7.27
C TYR A 323 -3.97 -17.23 8.16
N HIS A 324 -4.52 -16.23 8.86
CA HIS A 324 -3.73 -15.31 9.70
C HIS A 324 -2.82 -16.04 10.70
N GLY A 325 -3.32 -17.09 11.36
CA GLY A 325 -2.51 -17.85 12.31
C GLY A 325 -2.97 -19.28 12.50
N TRP A 326 -2.15 -20.02 13.23
CA TRP A 326 -2.31 -21.43 13.55
C TRP A 326 -2.03 -21.66 15.05
N ASP A 327 -2.92 -22.37 15.72
CA ASP A 327 -2.76 -22.86 17.10
C ASP A 327 -2.60 -24.39 17.07
N GLU A 328 -1.40 -24.85 17.42
CA GLU A 328 -1.08 -26.29 17.50
C GLU A 328 -1.99 -27.02 18.50
N SER A 329 -2.36 -26.35 19.60
CA SER A 329 -3.18 -26.93 20.66
C SER A 329 -4.66 -27.03 20.31
N LYS A 330 -5.10 -26.28 19.29
CA LYS A 330 -6.49 -26.17 18.81
C LYS A 330 -7.50 -25.80 19.90
N ASN A 331 -7.04 -25.18 20.99
CA ASN A 331 -7.86 -24.85 22.14
C ASN A 331 -8.31 -23.38 22.15
N LYS A 332 -7.80 -22.54 21.25
CA LYS A 332 -8.29 -21.17 21.13
C LYS A 332 -9.67 -21.12 20.48
N VAL A 333 -10.48 -20.16 20.92
CA VAL A 333 -11.86 -19.96 20.45
C VAL A 333 -11.98 -19.75 18.93
N TRP A 334 -10.93 -19.23 18.31
CA TRP A 334 -10.84 -18.99 16.87
C TRP A 334 -10.25 -20.18 16.09
N ALA A 335 -9.60 -21.11 16.78
CA ALA A 335 -8.85 -22.18 16.14
C ALA A 335 -9.81 -23.23 15.58
N HIS A 336 -9.68 -23.53 14.30
CA HIS A 336 -10.47 -24.58 13.68
C HIS A 336 -10.15 -25.93 14.36
N PRO A 337 -11.16 -26.72 14.77
CA PRO A 337 -10.95 -27.88 15.66
C PRO A 337 -10.10 -29.00 15.04
N GLN A 338 -10.02 -29.06 13.71
CA GLN A 338 -9.22 -30.09 13.02
C GLN A 338 -7.84 -29.57 12.61
N THR A 339 -7.76 -28.35 12.11
CA THR A 339 -6.55 -27.80 11.47
C THR A 339 -5.78 -26.85 12.39
N GLY A 340 -6.42 -26.26 13.39
CA GLY A 340 -5.85 -25.24 14.27
C GLY A 340 -5.79 -23.84 13.64
N THR A 341 -6.25 -23.67 12.40
CA THR A 341 -6.14 -22.39 11.68
C THR A 341 -7.19 -21.37 12.12
N SER A 342 -6.86 -20.09 12.02
CA SER A 342 -7.84 -18.99 12.13
C SER A 342 -8.86 -19.03 10.98
N PRO A 343 -10.04 -18.42 11.12
CA PRO A 343 -11.11 -18.60 10.14
C PRO A 343 -10.97 -17.74 8.88
N GLU A 344 -10.20 -16.65 8.92
CA GLU A 344 -10.17 -15.65 7.84
C GLU A 344 -8.79 -15.46 7.20
N PHE A 345 -8.80 -15.07 5.92
CA PHE A 345 -7.63 -14.59 5.17
C PHE A 345 -7.50 -13.08 5.32
N TRP A 346 -6.89 -12.67 6.43
CA TRP A 346 -6.64 -11.25 6.69
C TRP A 346 -5.51 -10.71 5.81
N GLY A 347 -5.80 -9.66 5.02
CA GLY A 347 -4.89 -9.15 4.01
C GLY A 347 -3.51 -8.78 4.55
N ARG A 348 -3.43 -8.08 5.68
CA ARG A 348 -2.13 -7.63 6.20
C ARG A 348 -1.28 -8.79 6.74
N ALA A 349 -1.86 -9.83 7.33
CA ALA A 349 -1.10 -11.00 7.75
C ALA A 349 -0.43 -11.69 6.55
N ILE A 350 -1.15 -11.86 5.44
CA ILE A 350 -0.57 -12.39 4.20
C ILE A 350 0.47 -11.41 3.62
N GLY A 351 0.20 -10.11 3.73
CA GLY A 351 1.14 -9.05 3.34
C GLY A 351 2.47 -9.16 4.07
N TRP A 352 2.47 -9.36 5.39
CA TRP A 352 3.67 -9.60 6.17
C TRP A 352 4.45 -10.82 5.69
N TYR A 353 3.76 -11.92 5.44
CA TYR A 353 4.40 -13.14 4.95
C TYR A 353 5.05 -12.93 3.58
N MET A 354 4.37 -12.26 2.65
CA MET A 354 4.92 -11.94 1.33
C MET A 354 6.11 -10.98 1.41
N MET A 355 6.03 -9.96 2.26
CA MET A 355 7.17 -9.06 2.51
C MET A 355 8.35 -9.83 3.11
N ALA A 356 8.09 -10.76 4.04
CA ALA A 356 9.13 -11.58 4.64
C ALA A 356 9.82 -12.47 3.61
N LEU A 357 9.07 -13.09 2.70
CA LEU A 357 9.66 -13.88 1.62
C LEU A 357 10.62 -13.07 0.76
N VAL A 358 10.23 -11.88 0.28
CA VAL A 358 11.11 -11.07 -0.58
C VAL A 358 12.30 -10.45 0.16
N GLU A 359 12.16 -10.17 1.45
CA GLU A 359 13.26 -9.68 2.29
C GLU A 359 14.23 -10.79 2.67
N CYS A 360 13.74 -11.96 3.07
CA CYS A 360 14.57 -13.12 3.42
C CYS A 360 15.29 -13.68 2.19
N LEU A 361 14.64 -13.74 1.02
CA LEU A 361 15.28 -14.14 -0.23
C LEU A 361 16.44 -13.22 -0.65
N TYR A 362 16.48 -11.97 -0.17
CA TYR A 362 17.63 -11.08 -0.39
C TYR A 362 18.84 -11.44 0.49
N TYR A 363 18.61 -12.05 1.66
CA TYR A 363 19.66 -12.43 2.61
C TYR A 363 20.11 -13.88 2.49
N ILE A 364 19.30 -14.75 1.87
CA ILE A 364 19.66 -16.14 1.66
C ILE A 364 20.72 -16.28 0.55
N PRO A 365 21.81 -17.05 0.76
CA PRO A 365 22.81 -17.28 -0.27
C PRO A 365 22.21 -17.93 -1.54
N ASP A 366 22.70 -17.54 -2.72
CA ASP A 366 22.18 -18.05 -4.00
C ASP A 366 22.28 -19.57 -4.16
N ASN A 367 23.29 -20.19 -3.54
CA ASN A 367 23.50 -21.64 -3.54
C ASN A 367 22.84 -22.37 -2.35
N HIS A 368 22.06 -21.68 -1.51
CA HIS A 368 21.40 -22.30 -0.37
C HIS A 368 20.31 -23.29 -0.86
N PRO A 369 20.26 -24.53 -0.34
CA PRO A 369 19.36 -25.57 -0.85
C PRO A 369 17.87 -25.18 -0.78
N GLU A 370 17.50 -24.39 0.23
CA GLU A 370 16.10 -23.98 0.45
C GLU A 370 15.69 -22.71 -0.30
N ARG A 371 16.61 -22.06 -1.03
CA ARG A 371 16.28 -20.83 -1.78
C ARG A 371 15.20 -21.08 -2.82
N LYS A 372 15.24 -22.22 -3.51
CA LYS A 372 14.22 -22.62 -4.48
C LYS A 372 12.85 -22.78 -3.81
N THR A 373 12.81 -23.44 -2.64
CA THR A 373 11.59 -23.61 -1.85
C THR A 373 10.97 -22.24 -1.51
N LEU A 374 11.77 -21.27 -1.05
CA LEU A 374 11.27 -19.94 -0.72
C LEU A 374 10.73 -19.18 -1.94
N ILE A 375 11.36 -19.33 -3.11
CA ILE A 375 10.86 -18.76 -4.37
C ILE A 375 9.52 -19.40 -4.75
N GLU A 376 9.39 -20.73 -4.65
CA GLU A 376 8.14 -21.44 -4.94
C GLU A 376 7.01 -20.99 -3.99
N LEU A 377 7.30 -20.82 -2.69
CA LEU A 377 6.35 -20.26 -1.73
C LEU A 377 5.90 -18.85 -2.13
N LEU A 378 6.84 -17.97 -2.52
CA LEU A 378 6.54 -16.62 -3.00
C LEU A 378 5.66 -16.66 -4.25
N GLN A 379 5.97 -17.51 -5.22
CA GLN A 379 5.20 -17.65 -6.46
C GLN A 379 3.76 -18.14 -6.18
N ASN A 380 3.61 -19.11 -5.29
CA ASN A 380 2.31 -19.69 -4.92
C ASN A 380 1.40 -18.66 -4.23
N VAL A 381 1.89 -18.00 -3.17
CA VAL A 381 1.10 -16.97 -2.48
C VAL A 381 0.84 -15.77 -3.40
N SER A 382 1.79 -15.40 -4.25
CA SER A 382 1.63 -14.31 -5.21
C SER A 382 0.51 -14.60 -6.21
N ALA A 383 0.45 -15.82 -6.75
CA ALA A 383 -0.63 -16.24 -7.63
C ALA A 383 -1.98 -16.22 -6.93
N ALA A 384 -2.04 -16.64 -5.66
CA ALA A 384 -3.28 -16.65 -4.88
C ALA A 384 -3.79 -15.24 -4.57
N VAL A 385 -2.90 -14.33 -4.14
CA VAL A 385 -3.23 -12.93 -3.85
C VAL A 385 -3.61 -12.17 -5.13
N ALA A 386 -2.91 -12.38 -6.24
CA ALA A 386 -3.24 -11.73 -7.51
C ALA A 386 -4.68 -12.06 -7.99
N ARG A 387 -5.18 -13.27 -7.72
CA ARG A 387 -6.58 -13.64 -8.03
C ARG A 387 -7.61 -12.89 -7.19
N GLN A 388 -7.22 -12.35 -6.03
CA GLN A 388 -8.11 -11.62 -5.14
C GLN A 388 -8.08 -10.10 -5.36
N GLN A 389 -7.35 -9.60 -6.36
CA GLN A 389 -7.36 -8.18 -6.67
C GLN A 389 -8.75 -7.76 -7.14
N ASP A 390 -9.29 -6.72 -6.52
CA ASP A 390 -10.55 -6.14 -6.94
C ASP A 390 -10.41 -5.46 -8.30
N LYS A 391 -11.33 -5.74 -9.22
CA LYS A 391 -11.24 -5.26 -10.61
C LYS A 391 -11.58 -3.77 -10.74
N GLN A 392 -12.33 -3.21 -9.79
CA GLN A 392 -12.76 -1.81 -9.83
C GLN A 392 -11.71 -0.89 -9.20
N SER A 393 -11.28 -1.21 -7.98
CA SER A 393 -10.29 -0.43 -7.25
C SER A 393 -8.85 -0.80 -7.60
N LEU A 394 -8.60 -1.99 -8.19
CA LEU A 394 -7.25 -2.53 -8.43
C LEU A 394 -6.45 -2.77 -7.13
N LEU A 395 -7.15 -2.92 -6.00
CA LEU A 395 -6.58 -3.08 -4.68
C LEU A 395 -7.18 -4.32 -3.99
N TRP A 396 -6.85 -4.54 -2.71
CA TRP A 396 -7.31 -5.69 -1.95
C TRP A 396 -8.16 -5.28 -0.76
N TYR A 397 -9.13 -6.13 -0.46
CA TYR A 397 -10.02 -6.00 0.67
C TYR A 397 -9.34 -6.42 1.98
N GLN A 398 -9.85 -5.92 3.11
CA GLN A 398 -9.41 -6.31 4.46
C GLN A 398 -9.44 -7.83 4.68
N VAL A 399 -10.55 -8.48 4.31
CA VAL A 399 -10.61 -9.95 4.15
C VAL A 399 -10.63 -10.26 2.67
N ILE A 400 -9.48 -10.70 2.15
CA ILE A 400 -9.15 -10.55 0.72
C ILE A 400 -10.05 -11.37 -0.21
N ASN A 401 -10.56 -12.51 0.23
CA ASN A 401 -11.41 -13.39 -0.58
C ASN A 401 -12.91 -13.08 -0.47
N LYS A 402 -13.29 -12.04 0.29
CA LYS A 402 -14.69 -11.71 0.62
C LYS A 402 -15.07 -10.30 0.15
N GLY A 403 -14.51 -9.83 -0.96
CA GLY A 403 -14.77 -8.47 -1.47
C GLY A 403 -16.23 -8.13 -1.74
N ASN A 404 -17.04 -9.14 -2.08
CA ASN A 404 -18.48 -8.98 -2.32
C ASN A 404 -19.33 -9.09 -1.04
N GLN A 405 -18.74 -9.36 0.13
CA GLN A 405 -19.51 -9.46 1.36
C GLN A 405 -19.79 -8.09 1.96
N PRO A 406 -20.99 -7.86 2.53
CA PRO A 406 -21.35 -6.60 3.17
C PRO A 406 -20.34 -6.19 4.23
N GLY A 407 -20.05 -4.88 4.30
CA GLY A 407 -19.17 -4.29 5.31
C GLY A 407 -17.66 -4.45 5.04
N ASN A 408 -17.23 -5.30 4.10
CA ASN A 408 -15.83 -5.35 3.70
C ASN A 408 -15.40 -4.04 3.02
N TRP A 409 -14.10 -3.79 3.00
CA TRP A 409 -13.55 -2.53 2.51
C TRP A 409 -12.11 -2.71 2.03
N ILE A 410 -11.68 -1.84 1.11
CA ILE A 410 -10.31 -1.82 0.57
C ILE A 410 -9.35 -1.34 1.65
N GLU A 411 -8.34 -2.15 1.95
CA GLU A 411 -7.40 -1.89 3.03
C GLU A 411 -6.00 -1.54 2.47
N THR A 412 -5.45 -0.41 2.94
CA THR A 412 -4.28 0.19 2.29
C THR A 412 -2.95 -0.43 2.71
N SER A 413 -2.82 -0.95 3.93
CA SER A 413 -1.54 -1.57 4.34
C SER A 413 -1.26 -2.86 3.58
N SER A 414 -2.20 -3.80 3.56
CA SER A 414 -2.10 -5.06 2.81
C SER A 414 -1.88 -4.81 1.33
N SER A 415 -2.64 -3.89 0.74
CA SER A 415 -2.46 -3.50 -0.66
C SER A 415 -1.03 -2.99 -0.93
N ALA A 416 -0.49 -2.09 -0.09
CA ALA A 416 0.87 -1.61 -0.22
C ALA A 416 1.93 -2.71 -0.02
N MET A 417 1.69 -3.66 0.90
CA MET A 417 2.57 -4.82 1.13
C MET A 417 2.62 -5.75 -0.09
N PHE A 418 1.46 -6.03 -0.70
CA PHE A 418 1.38 -6.83 -1.92
C PHE A 418 2.07 -6.14 -3.09
N ILE A 419 1.83 -4.84 -3.26
CA ILE A 419 2.50 -4.01 -4.27
C ILE A 419 4.02 -4.12 -4.11
N TYR A 420 4.54 -3.92 -2.89
CA TYR A 420 5.97 -4.02 -2.61
C TYR A 420 6.52 -5.41 -2.95
N ALA A 421 5.88 -6.47 -2.46
CA ALA A 421 6.33 -7.84 -2.67
C ALA A 421 6.31 -8.24 -4.16
N PHE A 422 5.29 -7.82 -4.91
CA PHE A 422 5.21 -8.05 -6.35
C PHE A 422 6.30 -7.29 -7.13
N ALA A 423 6.48 -6.01 -6.83
CA ALA A 423 7.48 -5.18 -7.51
C ALA A 423 8.90 -5.71 -7.23
N LYS A 424 9.23 -5.95 -5.95
CA LYS A 424 10.53 -6.48 -5.55
C LYS A 424 10.78 -7.90 -6.07
N GLY A 425 9.78 -8.77 -5.98
CA GLY A 425 9.88 -10.12 -6.52
C GLY A 425 10.12 -10.13 -8.03
N HIS A 426 9.53 -9.18 -8.78
CA HIS A 426 9.83 -9.03 -10.20
C HIS A 426 11.24 -8.51 -10.45
N ARG A 427 11.66 -7.41 -9.81
CA ARG A 427 13.00 -6.84 -9.98
C ARG A 427 14.09 -7.87 -9.67
N ALA A 428 13.90 -8.70 -8.66
CA ALA A 428 14.82 -9.76 -8.27
C ALA A 428 14.77 -11.02 -9.17
N GLY A 429 13.86 -11.07 -10.16
CA GLY A 429 13.72 -12.18 -11.09
C GLY A 429 12.99 -13.41 -10.54
N TRP A 430 12.28 -13.28 -9.41
CA TRP A 430 11.51 -14.36 -8.79
C TRP A 430 10.06 -14.43 -9.28
N LEU A 431 9.53 -13.32 -9.79
CA LEU A 431 8.17 -13.18 -10.31
C LEU A 431 8.16 -12.63 -11.75
N ASP A 432 7.23 -13.13 -12.56
CA ASP A 432 7.02 -12.65 -13.94
C ASP A 432 6.61 -11.17 -14.01
N LYS A 433 6.83 -10.54 -15.16
CA LYS A 433 6.47 -9.14 -15.44
C LYS A 433 5.01 -8.79 -15.13
N LYS A 434 4.07 -9.73 -15.28
CA LYS A 434 2.65 -9.51 -14.97
C LYS A 434 2.42 -9.04 -13.52
N TYR A 435 3.25 -9.47 -12.58
CA TYR A 435 3.14 -9.06 -11.17
C TYR A 435 3.59 -7.61 -10.99
N TYR A 436 4.62 -7.16 -11.72
CA TYR A 436 5.00 -5.75 -11.75
C TYR A 436 3.93 -4.87 -12.37
N ASP A 437 3.34 -5.28 -13.50
CA ASP A 437 2.26 -4.51 -14.14
C ASP A 437 1.03 -4.38 -13.22
N LEU A 438 0.72 -5.46 -12.48
CA LEU A 438 -0.31 -5.48 -11.45
C LEU A 438 0.04 -4.52 -10.30
N ALA A 439 1.27 -4.61 -9.77
CA ALA A 439 1.77 -3.74 -8.71
C ALA A 439 1.74 -2.26 -9.10
N ALA A 440 2.19 -1.91 -10.31
CA ALA A 440 2.21 -0.54 -10.80
C ALA A 440 0.79 0.03 -10.95
N SER A 441 -0.15 -0.77 -11.43
CA SER A 441 -1.56 -0.37 -11.55
C SER A 441 -2.20 -0.18 -10.17
N ALA A 442 -1.92 -1.09 -9.24
CA ALA A 442 -2.39 -1.00 -7.86
C ALA A 442 -1.77 0.19 -7.11
N PHE A 443 -0.47 0.45 -7.26
CA PHE A 443 0.21 1.61 -6.65
C PHE A 443 -0.42 2.93 -7.10
N ASN A 444 -0.61 3.10 -8.41
CA ASN A 444 -1.28 4.28 -8.96
C ASN A 444 -2.70 4.44 -8.42
N SER A 445 -3.45 3.35 -8.26
CA SER A 445 -4.78 3.40 -7.65
C SER A 445 -4.73 3.77 -6.16
N LEU A 446 -3.82 3.16 -5.39
CA LEU A 446 -3.64 3.41 -3.96
C LEU A 446 -3.37 4.89 -3.71
N VAL A 447 -2.34 5.45 -4.36
CA VAL A 447 -1.95 6.85 -4.15
C VAL A 447 -3.05 7.81 -4.61
N ARG A 448 -3.73 7.52 -5.72
CA ARG A 448 -4.79 8.38 -6.24
C ARG A 448 -6.02 8.41 -5.32
N ASN A 449 -6.43 7.26 -4.82
CA ASN A 449 -7.70 7.11 -4.13
C ASN A 449 -7.58 7.35 -2.62
N TYR A 450 -6.47 6.91 -2.00
CA TYR A 450 -6.33 6.84 -0.55
C TYR A 450 -5.22 7.72 0.03
N VAL A 451 -4.39 8.36 -0.81
CA VAL A 451 -3.47 9.40 -0.36
C VAL A 451 -4.06 10.77 -0.64
N LYS A 452 -4.10 11.62 0.39
CA LYS A 452 -4.53 13.01 0.33
C LYS A 452 -3.42 13.92 0.80
N PHE A 453 -3.48 15.18 0.37
CA PHE A 453 -2.60 16.24 0.83
C PHE A 453 -3.43 17.34 1.45
N ASP A 454 -2.93 17.97 2.51
CA ASP A 454 -3.51 19.22 3.00
C ASP A 454 -2.89 20.45 2.30
N GLU A 455 -3.34 21.64 2.69
CA GLU A 455 -2.87 22.92 2.16
C GLU A 455 -1.36 23.15 2.39
N ALA A 456 -0.77 22.52 3.41
CA ALA A 456 0.66 22.59 3.69
C ALA A 456 1.47 21.54 2.93
N GLY A 457 0.83 20.75 2.06
CA GLY A 457 1.47 19.67 1.30
C GLY A 457 1.79 18.43 2.15
N ARG A 458 1.21 18.30 3.35
CA ARG A 458 1.40 17.11 4.20
C ARG A 458 0.51 15.98 3.72
N LEU A 459 1.08 14.79 3.68
CA LEU A 459 0.49 13.55 3.20
C LEU A 459 -0.35 12.87 4.28
N TYR A 460 -1.51 12.37 3.86
CA TYR A 460 -2.44 11.57 4.65
C TYR A 460 -2.83 10.30 3.88
N LEU A 461 -2.39 9.14 4.37
CA LEU A 461 -2.84 7.82 3.90
C LEU A 461 -4.03 7.38 4.75
N ASP A 462 -5.18 7.14 4.13
CA ASP A 462 -6.40 6.67 4.79
C ASP A 462 -6.58 5.14 4.65
N GLN A 463 -7.60 4.58 5.31
CA GLN A 463 -8.03 3.18 5.21
C GLN A 463 -6.94 2.17 5.58
N THR A 464 -6.14 2.47 6.59
CA THR A 464 -5.24 1.48 7.18
C THR A 464 -5.89 0.86 8.41
N VAL A 465 -6.02 -0.46 8.47
CA VAL A 465 -6.60 -1.10 9.68
C VAL A 465 -5.63 -0.96 10.86
N LYS A 466 -6.15 -0.55 12.02
CA LYS A 466 -5.37 -0.35 13.27
C LYS A 466 -4.59 -1.59 13.70
N ILE A 467 -5.29 -2.71 13.77
CA ILE A 467 -4.79 -3.97 14.32
C ILE A 467 -5.58 -5.13 13.72
N GLY A 468 -4.99 -6.30 13.69
CA GLY A 468 -5.71 -7.56 13.60
C GLY A 468 -5.09 -8.47 14.65
N THR A 469 -5.90 -9.09 15.50
CA THR A 469 -5.39 -10.00 16.52
C THR A 469 -6.34 -11.18 16.64
N LEU A 470 -5.76 -12.36 16.81
CA LEU A 470 -6.51 -13.59 17.09
C LEU A 470 -6.86 -13.72 18.58
N ASN A 471 -6.54 -12.75 19.43
CA ASN A 471 -6.91 -12.82 20.84
C ASN A 471 -7.20 -11.46 21.53
N PRO A 472 -8.10 -10.60 21.02
CA PRO A 472 -8.61 -9.50 21.82
C PRO A 472 -9.88 -9.96 22.56
N LYS A 473 -9.80 -10.04 23.90
CA LYS A 473 -10.93 -10.13 24.86
C LYS A 473 -12.23 -10.74 24.28
N GLY A 474 -12.21 -12.04 23.96
CA GLY A 474 -13.40 -12.77 23.54
C GLY A 474 -13.72 -12.74 22.03
N SER A 475 -12.91 -12.11 21.19
CA SER A 475 -13.05 -12.19 19.74
C SER A 475 -12.73 -13.59 19.22
N LYS A 476 -13.51 -14.03 18.23
CA LYS A 476 -13.31 -15.30 17.50
C LYS A 476 -12.38 -15.16 16.30
N GLY A 477 -11.78 -13.97 16.11
CA GLY A 477 -10.99 -13.66 14.92
C GLY A 477 -11.78 -13.92 13.64
N ASP A 478 -13.09 -13.67 13.66
CA ASP A 478 -14.02 -13.94 12.56
C ASP A 478 -14.11 -12.74 11.61
N TYR A 479 -14.88 -12.91 10.53
CA TYR A 479 -15.09 -11.87 9.53
C TYR A 479 -15.53 -10.53 10.14
N GLU A 480 -16.53 -10.56 11.04
CA GLU A 480 -17.08 -9.37 11.68
C GLU A 480 -16.02 -8.61 12.47
N TYR A 481 -15.20 -9.33 13.23
CA TYR A 481 -14.07 -8.73 13.93
C TYR A 481 -13.12 -7.99 12.98
N TYR A 482 -12.73 -8.59 11.85
CA TYR A 482 -11.79 -7.93 10.93
C TYR A 482 -12.39 -6.73 10.22
N ILE A 483 -13.66 -6.78 9.79
CA ILE A 483 -14.26 -5.68 9.03
C ILE A 483 -14.65 -4.48 9.90
N THR A 484 -14.96 -4.72 11.18
CA THR A 484 -15.32 -3.67 12.16
C THR A 484 -14.11 -3.05 12.87
N THR A 485 -12.91 -3.61 12.70
CA THR A 485 -11.72 -3.04 13.34
C THR A 485 -11.44 -1.63 12.83
N GLU A 486 -11.14 -0.73 13.78
CA GLU A 486 -10.84 0.69 13.56
C GLU A 486 -9.86 0.90 12.39
N ARG A 487 -10.19 1.90 11.56
CA ARG A 487 -9.35 2.36 10.45
C ARG A 487 -8.69 3.67 10.84
N ARG A 488 -7.45 3.84 10.45
CA ARG A 488 -6.60 4.96 10.88
C ARG A 488 -5.97 5.65 9.69
N ILE A 489 -5.79 6.94 9.88
CA ILE A 489 -5.04 7.80 8.97
C ILE A 489 -3.59 7.85 9.45
N ASN A 490 -2.65 7.69 8.51
CA ASN A 490 -1.21 7.70 8.77
C ASN A 490 -0.76 6.70 9.84
N ASP A 491 -1.41 5.54 9.91
CA ASP A 491 -0.90 4.44 10.72
C ASP A 491 0.36 3.87 10.05
N TYR A 492 1.44 3.69 10.83
CA TYR A 492 2.73 3.26 10.30
C TYR A 492 2.68 1.87 9.65
N LYS A 493 1.70 1.03 10.00
CA LYS A 493 1.50 -0.27 9.33
C LYS A 493 1.07 -0.10 7.87
N GLY A 494 0.53 1.06 7.49
CA GLY A 494 0.18 1.42 6.11
C GLY A 494 1.19 2.36 5.46
N LEU A 495 1.69 3.37 6.19
CA LEU A 495 2.70 4.30 5.66
C LEU A 495 4.03 3.62 5.33
N SER A 496 4.46 2.67 6.16
CA SER A 496 5.73 1.95 5.94
C SER A 496 5.70 1.11 4.66
N PRO A 497 4.75 0.20 4.42
CA PRO A 497 4.74 -0.55 3.17
C PRO A 497 4.52 0.35 1.95
N LEU A 498 3.79 1.47 2.09
CA LEU A 498 3.71 2.47 1.01
C LEU A 498 5.08 3.08 0.71
N LEU A 499 5.86 3.42 1.74
CA LEU A 499 7.24 3.90 1.59
C LEU A 499 8.13 2.85 0.92
N PHE A 500 8.07 1.60 1.36
CA PHE A 500 8.85 0.50 0.76
C PHE A 500 8.47 0.28 -0.70
N ALA A 501 7.18 0.24 -1.04
CA ALA A 501 6.70 0.16 -2.42
C ALA A 501 7.19 1.34 -3.27
N SER A 502 7.14 2.55 -2.71
CA SER A 502 7.60 3.76 -3.39
C SER A 502 9.10 3.74 -3.68
N ILE A 503 9.90 3.22 -2.74
CA ILE A 503 11.34 3.04 -2.90
C ILE A 503 11.62 2.07 -4.05
N GLU A 504 10.91 0.94 -4.06
CA GLU A 504 11.05 -0.13 -5.04
C GLU A 504 10.70 0.32 -6.48
N PHE A 505 9.63 1.13 -6.65
CA PHE A 505 9.33 1.73 -7.96
C PHE A 505 10.38 2.74 -8.41
N ASN A 506 10.98 3.50 -7.49
CA ASN A 506 12.08 4.40 -7.86
C ASN A 506 13.38 3.64 -8.21
N GLU A 507 13.56 2.39 -7.75
CA GLU A 507 14.67 1.53 -8.15
C GLU A 507 14.45 0.88 -9.51
N SER A 508 13.20 0.55 -9.85
CA SER A 508 12.83 -0.13 -11.11
C SER A 508 12.85 0.76 -12.36
N VAL A 509 13.13 2.06 -12.22
CA VAL A 509 13.25 3.03 -13.32
C VAL A 509 14.70 3.13 -13.87
N LYS A 510 15.65 2.44 -13.25
CA LYS A 510 17.03 2.27 -13.75
C LYS A 510 17.17 0.96 -14.50
#